data_AF-A0A7Y5CVU4-F1
#
_entry.id   AF-A0A7Y5CVU4-F1
#
_cell.length_a   1.000
_cell.length_b   1.000
_cell.length_c   1.000
_cell.angle_alpha   90.00
_cell.angle_beta   90.00
_cell.angle_gamma   90.00
#
_symmetry.space_group_name_H-M   'P 1'
#
loop_
_entity.id
_entity.type
_entity.pdbx_description
1 polymer ?
#
loop_
_entity_poly.entity_id
_entity_poly.type
_entity_poly.pdbx_seq_one_letter_code
_entity_poly.pdbx_strand_id
1 'polypeptide(L)'
;MSAPAAAAAPANIVFIDSAVANHSSLLSEIDPNSEIVVISQGENGIEIMAAYLSGRTNVGSIHVLSHGQAGEVTIGSAALTAESAAGQYADELAVIGQALASNGDILLYGCDTASGEEGQALLDAVSNATGADVAASIDSTGADALGGDWELEAA
;
A
#
# COMPACT_ATOMS: atom_id res chain seq x y z
N MET A 1 -4.94 -30.71 28.48
CA MET A 1 -5.40 -30.36 27.12
C MET A 1 -5.33 -28.84 27.04
N SER A 2 -4.20 -28.28 26.62
CA SER A 2 -4.08 -26.84 26.42
C SER A 2 -4.84 -26.45 25.16
N ALA A 3 -5.63 -25.40 25.23
CA ALA A 3 -6.31 -24.83 24.07
C ALA A 3 -5.28 -24.42 23.00
N PRO A 4 -5.61 -24.50 21.69
CA PRO A 4 -4.74 -23.91 20.68
C PRO A 4 -4.61 -22.42 20.98
N ALA A 5 -3.39 -21.89 20.91
CA ALA A 5 -3.18 -20.44 20.87
C ALA A 5 -4.06 -19.91 19.73
N ALA A 6 -5.01 -19.03 20.03
CA ALA A 6 -5.73 -18.31 18.99
C ALA A 6 -4.66 -17.70 18.07
N ALA A 7 -4.72 -18.03 16.78
CA ALA A 7 -3.88 -17.37 15.79
C ALA A 7 -3.98 -15.86 16.04
N ALA A 8 -2.83 -15.20 16.16
CA ALA A 8 -2.81 -13.75 16.34
C ALA A 8 -3.63 -13.12 15.22
N ALA A 9 -4.44 -12.11 15.56
CA ALA A 9 -5.19 -11.37 14.54
C ALA A 9 -4.22 -10.87 13.47
N PRO A 10 -4.60 -10.93 12.18
CA PRO A 10 -3.72 -10.50 11.11
C PRO A 10 -3.33 -9.03 11.30
N ALA A 11 -2.06 -8.71 11.06
CA ALA A 11 -1.51 -7.38 11.33
C ALA A 11 -1.91 -6.39 10.23
N ASN A 12 -2.25 -5.16 10.61
CA ASN A 12 -2.51 -4.07 9.67
C ASN A 12 -1.31 -3.12 9.71
N ILE A 13 -0.72 -2.86 8.54
CA ILE A 13 0.48 -2.03 8.43
C ILE A 13 0.18 -0.84 7.54
N VAL A 14 0.57 0.36 7.99
CA VAL A 14 0.37 1.60 7.26
C VAL A 14 1.72 2.24 6.97
N PHE A 15 2.07 2.35 5.70
CA PHE A 15 3.20 3.12 5.21
C PHE A 15 2.73 4.52 4.81
N ILE A 16 3.45 5.54 5.25
CA ILE A 16 3.11 6.94 4.98
C ILE A 16 4.33 7.64 4.41
N ASP A 17 4.22 8.16 3.19
CA ASP A 17 5.18 9.10 2.66
C ASP A 17 5.08 10.43 3.43
N SER A 18 6.19 10.85 4.04
CA SER A 18 6.29 12.13 4.74
C SER A 18 5.98 13.37 3.89
N ALA A 19 6.00 13.26 2.55
CA ALA A 19 5.57 14.30 1.61
C ALA A 19 4.04 14.49 1.57
N VAL A 20 3.26 13.56 2.11
CA VAL A 20 1.80 13.71 2.20
C VAL A 20 1.47 14.71 3.30
N ALA A 21 0.89 15.84 2.89
CA ALA A 21 0.42 16.88 3.80
C ALA A 21 -0.76 16.36 4.64
N ASN A 22 -0.89 16.85 5.87
CA ASN A 22 -1.98 16.51 6.79
C ASN A 22 -2.15 15.01 7.11
N HIS A 23 -1.10 14.19 6.98
CA HIS A 23 -1.14 12.77 7.36
C HIS A 23 -1.61 12.56 8.82
N SER A 24 -1.41 13.54 9.71
CA SER A 24 -1.87 13.50 11.10
C SER A 24 -3.39 13.36 11.25
N SER A 25 -4.18 13.91 10.31
CA SER A 25 -5.63 13.76 10.29
C SER A 25 -6.04 12.37 9.78
N LEU A 26 -5.34 11.86 8.76
CA LEU A 26 -5.55 10.51 8.22
C LEU A 26 -5.25 9.43 9.27
N LEU A 27 -4.21 9.65 10.09
CA LEU A 27 -3.86 8.80 11.22
C LEU A 27 -4.97 8.69 12.28
N SER A 28 -5.87 9.67 12.38
CA SER A 28 -6.98 9.62 13.36
C SER A 28 -8.13 8.71 12.93
N GLU A 29 -8.17 8.34 11.65
CA GLU A 29 -9.17 7.46 11.04
C GLU A 29 -8.64 6.03 10.84
N ILE A 30 -7.32 5.84 11.00
CA ILE A 30 -6.65 4.54 10.98
C ILE A 30 -6.87 3.81 12.31
N ASP A 31 -7.07 2.49 12.26
CA ASP A 31 -7.21 1.65 13.45
C ASP A 31 -5.97 1.83 14.37
N PRO A 32 -6.14 2.20 15.65
CA PRO A 32 -5.03 2.44 16.58
C PRO A 32 -4.16 1.20 16.84
N ASN A 33 -4.59 0.01 16.43
CA ASN A 33 -3.79 -1.22 16.50
C ASN A 33 -2.87 -1.41 15.28
N SER A 34 -2.90 -0.51 14.30
CA SER A 34 -2.06 -0.59 13.10
C SER A 34 -0.62 -0.21 13.39
N GLU A 35 0.33 -0.90 12.74
CA GLU A 35 1.73 -0.52 12.76
C GLU A 35 1.98 0.57 11.72
N ILE A 36 2.43 1.75 12.16
CA ILE A 36 2.69 2.89 11.28
C ILE A 36 4.18 3.01 10.99
N VAL A 37 4.53 3.13 9.72
CA VAL A 37 5.89 3.34 9.23
C VAL A 37 5.91 4.60 8.36
N VAL A 38 6.73 5.58 8.72
CA VAL A 38 6.89 6.81 7.94
C VAL A 38 8.13 6.68 7.06
N ILE A 39 7.97 6.96 5.77
CA ILE A 39 9.02 6.94 4.76
C ILE A 39 9.43 8.38 4.47
N SER A 40 10.73 8.67 4.61
CA SER A 40 11.24 10.03 4.42
C SER A 40 11.38 10.35 2.93
N GLN A 41 11.23 11.64 2.59
CA GLN A 41 11.56 12.13 1.26
C GLN A 41 13.02 11.79 0.92
N GLY A 42 13.23 11.16 -0.24
CA GLY A 42 14.56 10.76 -0.73
C GLY A 42 14.97 9.32 -0.41
N GLU A 43 14.19 8.60 0.39
CA GLU A 43 14.39 7.16 0.61
C GLU A 43 13.59 6.33 -0.41
N ASN A 44 14.12 5.19 -0.83
CA ASN A 44 13.38 4.29 -1.70
C ASN A 44 12.27 3.59 -0.89
N GLY A 45 11.03 4.06 -1.02
CA GLY A 45 9.92 3.57 -0.21
C GLY A 45 9.62 2.09 -0.42
N ILE A 46 9.76 1.58 -1.65
CA ILE A 46 9.51 0.17 -1.96
C ILE A 46 10.54 -0.74 -1.28
N GLU A 47 11.82 -0.36 -1.33
CA GLU A 47 12.89 -1.09 -0.63
C GLU A 47 12.68 -1.09 0.89
N ILE A 48 12.26 0.04 1.47
CA ILE A 48 11.95 0.14 2.90
C ILE A 48 10.77 -0.76 3.27
N MET A 49 9.70 -0.75 2.49
CA MET A 49 8.53 -1.60 2.71
C MET A 49 8.92 -3.08 2.71
N ALA A 50 9.65 -3.52 1.67
CA ALA A 50 10.13 -4.90 1.58
C ALA A 50 11.06 -5.27 2.75
N ALA A 51 11.98 -4.39 3.13
CA ALA A 51 12.86 -4.61 4.28
C ALA A 51 12.08 -4.73 5.60
N TYR A 52 11.04 -3.91 5.79
CA TYR A 52 10.20 -3.94 6.98
C TYR A 52 9.33 -5.21 7.06
N LEU A 53 8.88 -5.70 5.90
CA LEU A 53 8.01 -6.87 5.75
C LEU A 53 8.79 -8.19 5.66
N SER A 54 10.11 -8.13 5.42
CA SER A 54 10.95 -9.31 5.31
C SER A 54 10.87 -10.21 6.55
N GLY A 55 10.50 -11.47 6.33
CA GLY A 55 10.36 -12.47 7.40
C GLY A 55 9.09 -12.33 8.25
N ARG A 56 8.23 -11.34 7.95
CA ARG A 56 6.88 -11.27 8.53
C ARG A 56 5.96 -12.24 7.80
N THR A 57 4.85 -12.57 8.45
CA THR A 57 3.78 -13.43 7.91
C THR A 57 2.46 -13.00 8.53
N ASN A 58 1.33 -13.34 7.91
CA ASN A 58 -0.01 -13.08 8.44
C ASN A 58 -0.32 -11.58 8.57
N VAL A 59 0.14 -10.77 7.61
CA VAL A 59 -0.27 -9.37 7.45
C VAL A 59 -1.62 -9.33 6.73
N GLY A 60 -2.63 -8.76 7.37
CA GLY A 60 -4.00 -8.69 6.84
C GLY A 60 -4.18 -7.56 5.84
N SER A 61 -3.53 -6.43 6.05
CA SER A 61 -3.56 -5.33 5.09
C SER A 61 -2.28 -4.50 5.12
N ILE A 62 -1.92 -3.98 3.95
CA ILE A 62 -0.88 -2.99 3.76
C ILE A 62 -1.53 -1.76 3.14
N HIS A 63 -1.51 -0.66 3.88
CA HIS A 63 -1.99 0.64 3.42
C HIS A 63 -0.79 1.50 3.07
N VAL A 64 -0.81 2.15 1.91
CA VAL A 64 0.28 3.02 1.45
C VAL A 64 -0.29 4.41 1.16
N LEU A 65 0.06 5.40 1.98
CA LEU A 65 -0.36 6.78 1.81
C LEU A 65 0.78 7.55 1.15
N SER A 66 0.55 8.02 -0.07
CA SER A 66 1.59 8.52 -0.95
C SER A 66 1.04 9.58 -1.91
N HIS A 67 1.94 10.18 -2.71
CA HIS A 67 1.52 10.90 -3.90
C HIS A 67 1.34 9.93 -5.06
N GLY A 68 0.52 10.31 -6.04
CA GLY A 68 0.26 9.50 -7.21
C GLY A 68 -0.23 10.32 -8.39
N GLN A 69 -0.29 9.65 -9.52
CA GLN A 69 -0.96 10.07 -10.74
C GLN A 69 -1.40 8.80 -11.50
N ALA A 70 -2.17 8.93 -12.58
CA ALA A 70 -2.59 7.79 -13.40
C ALA A 70 -1.42 6.85 -13.75
N GLY A 71 -1.49 5.60 -13.27
CA GLY A 71 -0.48 4.56 -13.51
C GLY A 71 0.82 4.68 -12.72
N GLU A 72 0.90 5.57 -11.73
CA GLU A 72 2.10 5.75 -10.90
C GLU A 72 1.76 6.05 -9.43
N VAL A 73 2.51 5.42 -8.51
CA VAL A 73 2.57 5.78 -7.09
C VAL A 73 3.99 6.21 -6.75
N THR A 74 4.15 7.37 -6.10
CA THR A 74 5.44 7.83 -5.60
C THR A 74 5.54 7.67 -4.10
N ILE A 75 6.50 6.88 -3.63
CA ILE A 75 6.76 6.62 -2.20
C ILE A 75 8.21 6.99 -1.88
N GLY A 76 8.42 8.11 -1.22
CA GLY A 76 9.74 8.68 -0.98
C GLY A 76 10.39 9.11 -2.30
N SER A 77 11.43 8.41 -2.73
CA SER A 77 12.05 8.58 -4.05
C SER A 77 11.66 7.51 -5.08
N ALA A 78 10.87 6.51 -4.68
CA ALA A 78 10.49 5.41 -5.54
C ALA A 78 9.25 5.78 -6.36
N ALA A 79 9.33 5.66 -7.69
CA ALA A 79 8.18 5.72 -8.58
C ALA A 79 7.77 4.31 -8.98
N LEU A 80 6.60 3.87 -8.54
CA LEU A 80 6.02 2.57 -8.83
C LEU A 80 5.03 2.70 -9.99
N THR A 81 5.47 2.30 -11.17
CA THR A 81 4.66 2.07 -12.40
C THR A 81 4.54 0.58 -12.69
N ALA A 82 3.68 0.20 -13.64
CA ALA A 82 3.57 -1.17 -14.12
C ALA A 82 4.91 -1.77 -14.58
N GLU A 83 5.73 -1.00 -15.31
CA GLU A 83 7.05 -1.44 -15.77
C GLU A 83 8.03 -1.63 -14.62
N SER A 84 8.04 -0.69 -13.66
CA SER A 84 8.92 -0.80 -12.50
C SER A 84 8.51 -1.95 -11.59
N ALA A 85 7.21 -2.23 -11.44
CA ALA A 85 6.68 -3.35 -10.66
C ALA A 85 7.10 -4.70 -11.26
N ALA A 86 7.03 -4.84 -12.59
CA ALA A 86 7.44 -6.05 -13.28
C ALA A 86 8.97 -6.20 -13.44
N GLY A 87 9.72 -5.12 -13.23
CA GLY A 87 11.16 -5.07 -13.46
C GLY A 87 11.93 -4.72 -12.20
N GLN A 88 12.12 -3.40 -11.98
CA GLN A 88 12.99 -2.88 -10.93
C GLN A 88 12.63 -3.35 -9.52
N TYR A 89 11.34 -3.48 -9.22
CA TYR A 89 10.81 -3.75 -7.88
C TYR A 89 10.21 -5.15 -7.73
N ALA A 90 10.42 -6.04 -8.69
CA ALA A 90 9.78 -7.35 -8.70
C ALA A 90 10.17 -8.19 -7.47
N ASP A 91 11.43 -8.14 -7.05
CA ASP A 91 11.91 -8.89 -5.88
C ASP A 91 11.35 -8.32 -4.57
N GLU A 92 11.32 -6.99 -4.44
CA GLU A 92 10.74 -6.28 -3.30
C GLU A 92 9.23 -6.57 -3.17
N LEU A 93 8.49 -6.52 -4.28
CA LEU A 93 7.07 -6.83 -4.30
C LEU A 93 6.79 -8.30 -3.97
N ALA A 94 7.65 -9.23 -4.42
CA ALA A 94 7.54 -10.63 -4.03
C ALA A 94 7.74 -10.83 -2.52
N VAL A 95 8.66 -10.08 -1.90
CA VAL A 95 8.87 -10.09 -0.43
C VAL A 95 7.64 -9.52 0.29
N ILE A 96 7.07 -8.43 -0.21
CA ILE A 96 5.83 -7.83 0.32
C ILE A 96 4.69 -8.85 0.25
N GLY A 97 4.53 -9.52 -0.89
CA GLY A 97 3.53 -10.57 -1.10
C GLY A 97 3.66 -11.75 -0.13
N GLN A 98 4.89 -12.19 0.16
CA GLN A 98 5.15 -13.28 1.10
C GLN A 98 4.76 -12.96 2.56
N ALA A 99 4.72 -11.68 2.92
CA ALA A 99 4.31 -11.26 4.25
C ALA A 99 2.79 -11.29 4.46
N LEU A 100 2.03 -11.16 3.37
CA LEU A 100 0.58 -11.10 3.40
C LEU A 100 -0.04 -12.44 3.81
N ALA A 101 -1.19 -12.34 4.48
CA ALA A 101 -2.09 -13.47 4.67
C ALA A 101 -2.68 -13.91 3.32
N SER A 102 -3.32 -15.09 3.29
CA SER A 102 -3.95 -15.62 2.07
C SER A 102 -5.06 -14.75 1.48
N ASN A 103 -5.57 -13.80 2.25
CA ASN A 103 -6.58 -12.81 1.88
C ASN A 103 -6.10 -11.40 2.28
N GLY A 104 -4.78 -11.20 2.26
CA GLY A 104 -4.18 -9.93 2.63
C GLY A 104 -4.26 -8.95 1.47
N ASP A 105 -4.64 -7.71 1.77
CA ASP A 105 -4.89 -6.68 0.77
C ASP A 105 -3.76 -5.64 0.72
N ILE A 106 -3.52 -5.08 -0.47
CA ILE A 106 -2.68 -3.89 -0.65
C ILE A 106 -3.57 -2.72 -1.09
N LEU A 107 -3.57 -1.66 -0.31
CA LEU A 107 -4.39 -0.46 -0.52
C LEU A 107 -3.45 0.72 -0.79
N LEU A 108 -3.45 1.22 -2.03
CA LEU A 108 -2.61 2.33 -2.47
C LEU A 108 -3.42 3.63 -2.52
N TYR A 109 -3.15 4.53 -1.60
CA TYR A 109 -3.75 5.86 -1.53
C TYR A 109 -2.80 6.86 -2.19
N GLY A 110 -3.08 7.18 -3.45
CA GLY A 110 -2.38 8.17 -4.26
C GLY A 110 -3.33 8.77 -5.27
N CYS A 111 -3.18 10.07 -5.54
CA CYS A 111 -4.09 10.79 -6.42
C CYS A 111 -4.20 10.12 -7.80
N ASP A 112 -5.42 9.81 -8.23
CA ASP A 112 -5.74 9.29 -9.56
C ASP A 112 -4.93 8.03 -9.95
N THR A 113 -4.35 7.30 -9.00
CA THR A 113 -3.44 6.18 -9.25
C THR A 113 -4.08 5.09 -10.08
N ALA A 114 -5.34 4.74 -9.80
CA ALA A 114 -6.12 3.74 -10.54
C ALA A 114 -6.86 4.34 -11.76
N SER A 115 -6.63 5.61 -12.10
CA SER A 115 -7.33 6.26 -13.20
C SER A 115 -6.86 5.74 -14.57
N GLY A 116 -7.81 5.44 -15.46
CA GLY A 116 -7.53 5.05 -16.84
C GLY A 116 -6.95 3.65 -17.01
N GLU A 117 -6.52 3.34 -18.24
CA GLU A 117 -5.91 2.04 -18.58
C GLU A 117 -4.53 1.89 -17.91
N GLU A 118 -3.82 3.01 -17.72
CA GLU A 118 -2.53 3.05 -17.05
C GLU A 118 -2.64 2.69 -15.56
N GLY A 119 -3.68 3.17 -14.88
CA GLY A 119 -3.94 2.83 -13.49
C GLY A 119 -4.27 1.34 -13.31
N GLN A 120 -5.10 0.78 -14.19
CA GLN A 120 -5.38 -0.66 -14.18
C GLN A 120 -4.11 -1.48 -14.43
N ALA A 121 -3.27 -1.07 -15.39
CA ALA A 121 -2.02 -1.77 -15.68
C ALA A 121 -1.06 -1.78 -14.48
N LEU A 122 -1.02 -0.70 -13.70
CA LEU A 122 -0.28 -0.66 -12.44
C LEU A 122 -0.85 -1.65 -11.41
N LEU A 123 -2.17 -1.64 -11.17
CA LEU A 123 -2.81 -2.55 -10.23
C LEU A 123 -2.55 -4.02 -10.59
N ASP A 124 -2.71 -4.36 -11.86
CA ASP A 124 -2.46 -5.71 -12.37
C ASP A 124 -0.99 -6.11 -12.16
N ALA A 125 -0.04 -5.20 -12.43
CA ALA A 125 1.38 -5.50 -12.26
C ALA A 125 1.75 -5.74 -10.79
N VAL A 126 1.22 -4.93 -9.87
CA VAL A 126 1.45 -5.10 -8.43
C VAL A 126 0.77 -6.37 -7.92
N SER A 127 -0.46 -6.66 -8.35
CA SER A 127 -1.18 -7.88 -7.99
C SER A 127 -0.42 -9.11 -8.47
N ASN A 128 0.08 -9.11 -9.72
CA ASN A 128 0.87 -10.22 -10.25
C ASN A 128 2.19 -10.43 -9.50
N ALA A 129 2.87 -9.36 -9.10
CA ALA A 129 4.15 -9.44 -8.39
C ALA A 129 4.01 -9.88 -6.93
N THR A 130 2.91 -9.50 -6.28
CA THR A 130 2.66 -9.75 -4.84
C THR A 130 1.79 -11.00 -4.60
N GLY A 131 0.97 -11.39 -5.58
CA GLY A 131 -0.07 -12.42 -5.43
C GLY A 131 -1.26 -11.97 -4.59
N ALA A 132 -1.39 -10.66 -4.33
CA ALA A 132 -2.41 -10.08 -3.48
C ALA A 132 -3.51 -9.39 -4.30
N ASP A 133 -4.65 -9.17 -3.65
CA ASP A 133 -5.65 -8.24 -4.13
C ASP A 133 -5.13 -6.81 -3.89
N VAL A 134 -5.16 -5.98 -4.94
CA VAL A 134 -4.64 -4.62 -4.91
C VAL A 134 -5.75 -3.67 -5.31
N ALA A 135 -5.93 -2.64 -4.51
CA ALA A 135 -6.86 -1.55 -4.79
C ALA A 135 -6.15 -0.22 -4.65
N ALA A 136 -6.52 0.75 -5.48
CA ALA A 136 -5.97 2.09 -5.40
C ALA A 136 -7.05 3.14 -5.68
N SER A 137 -6.79 4.37 -5.26
CA SER A 137 -7.70 5.49 -5.48
C SER A 137 -7.77 5.89 -6.96
N ILE A 138 -8.99 6.08 -7.48
CA ILE A 138 -9.26 6.55 -8.86
C ILE A 138 -9.41 8.08 -8.97
N ASP A 139 -9.48 8.77 -7.82
CA ASP A 139 -9.57 10.22 -7.73
C ASP A 139 -8.40 10.81 -6.93
N SER A 140 -8.27 12.13 -6.98
CA SER A 140 -7.35 12.85 -6.11
C SER A 140 -7.73 12.58 -4.66
N THR A 141 -7.00 11.70 -3.98
CA THR A 141 -7.04 11.60 -2.52
C THR A 141 -6.68 12.96 -1.94
N GLY A 142 -7.72 13.74 -1.61
CA GLY A 142 -7.61 15.03 -0.94
C GLY A 142 -8.18 16.28 -1.63
N ALA A 143 -8.95 16.21 -2.72
CA ALA A 143 -9.30 17.44 -3.46
C ALA A 143 -10.79 17.70 -3.77
N ASP A 144 -11.65 17.82 -2.76
CA ASP A 144 -12.65 18.92 -2.73
C ASP A 144 -13.10 19.31 -1.29
N ALA A 145 -12.15 19.16 -0.33
CA ALA A 145 -12.37 18.90 1.10
C ALA A 145 -13.05 17.53 1.29
N LEU A 146 -13.31 17.00 2.50
CA LEU A 146 -14.54 16.17 2.68
C LEU A 146 -14.70 14.83 1.88
N GLY A 147 -14.93 13.72 2.58
CA GLY A 147 -16.02 12.82 2.20
C GLY A 147 -16.00 12.13 0.83
N GLY A 148 -14.83 11.94 0.23
CA GLY A 148 -14.56 10.68 -0.47
C GLY A 148 -14.54 9.62 0.62
N ASP A 149 -15.50 8.71 0.57
CA ASP A 149 -15.53 7.57 1.47
C ASP A 149 -14.20 6.82 1.37
N TRP A 150 -13.84 6.12 2.44
CA TRP A 150 -12.75 5.14 2.44
C TRP A 150 -13.06 3.93 1.53
N GLU A 151 -14.03 4.09 0.62
CA GLU A 151 -14.50 3.15 -0.35
C GLU A 151 -13.54 3.26 -1.54
N LEU A 152 -12.59 2.33 -1.57
CA LEU A 152 -11.75 2.15 -2.73
C LEU A 152 -12.65 1.76 -3.90
N GLU A 153 -12.86 2.67 -4.83
CA GLU A 153 -13.53 2.35 -6.09
C GLU A 153 -12.52 1.70 -7.04
N ALA A 154 -12.24 0.41 -6.83
CA ALA A 154 -11.53 -0.41 -7.81
C ALA A 154 -12.47 -1.53 -8.31
N ALA A 155 -12.59 -1.62 -9.64
CA ALA A 155 -13.36 -2.63 -10.36
C ALA A 155 -12.44 -3.66 -11.03
#